data_AF-A0A0G4MW73-F1
#
_entry.id   AF-A0A0G4MW73-F1
#
_cell.length_a   1.000
_cell.length_b   1.000
_cell.length_c   1.000
_cell.angle_alpha   90.00
_cell.angle_beta   90.00
_cell.angle_gamma   90.00
#
_symmetry.space_group_name_H-M   'P 1'
#
loop_
_entity.id
_entity.type
_entity.pdbx_description
1 polymer ?
#
loop_
_entity_poly.entity_id
_entity_poly.type
_entity_poly.pdbx_seq_one_letter_code
_entity_poly.pdbx_strand_id
1 'polypeptide(L)'
;ANTADVPLTLDDVDRTSNRVPFLADLAPSGKHYMEDLYKVGGTPAVLKMLVAAQYIDGSIMTVTGRTLAENVADWPLRGNLAPGGAVAKITGKEGLSFTRVFNKEHELDTALSSGSIKREDGNLVVIV
;
A
#
# COMPACT_ATOMS: atom_id res chain seq x y z
N ALA A 1 11.96 7.29 10.29
CA ALA A 1 12.75 8.34 9.61
C ALA A 1 13.28 9.32 10.64
N ASN A 2 12.42 10.07 11.34
CA ASN A 2 12.82 11.03 12.39
C ASN A 2 13.73 10.44 13.48
N THR A 3 13.41 9.27 14.05
CA THR A 3 14.25 8.62 15.08
C THR A 3 15.63 8.19 14.58
N ALA A 4 15.77 8.01 13.26
CA ALA A 4 17.02 7.63 12.62
C ALA A 4 17.69 8.82 11.90
N ASP A 5 17.19 10.04 12.13
CA ASP A 5 17.64 11.29 11.50
C ASP A 5 17.68 11.24 9.96
N VAL A 6 16.78 10.48 9.35
CA VAL A 6 16.61 10.41 7.90
C VAL A 6 15.52 11.38 7.46
N PRO A 7 15.78 12.29 6.51
CA PRO A 7 14.74 13.14 5.95
C PRO A 7 13.76 12.31 5.12
N LEU A 8 12.49 12.32 5.50
CA LEU A 8 11.39 11.67 4.78
C LEU A 8 10.14 12.54 4.93
N THR A 9 9.56 12.98 3.81
CA THR A 9 8.36 13.82 3.79
C THR A 9 7.15 13.07 3.20
N LEU A 10 5.96 13.66 3.32
CA LEU A 10 4.76 13.12 2.65
C LEU A 10 4.89 13.16 1.12
N ASP A 11 5.60 14.15 0.57
CA ASP A 11 5.86 14.24 -0.87
C ASP A 11 6.70 13.06 -1.37
N ASP A 12 7.62 12.54 -0.54
CA ASP A 12 8.38 11.33 -0.89
C ASP A 12 7.48 10.09 -0.95
N VAL A 13 6.47 10.01 -0.08
CA VAL A 13 5.46 8.95 -0.08
C VAL A 13 4.59 9.05 -1.33
N ASP A 14 4.08 10.23 -1.65
CA ASP A 14 3.24 10.45 -2.82
C ASP A 14 4.01 10.17 -4.13
N ARG A 15 5.23 10.70 -4.25
CA ARG A 15 6.14 10.43 -5.38
C ARG A 15 6.38 8.92 -5.57
N THR A 16 6.55 8.19 -4.47
CA THR A 16 6.77 6.73 -4.52
C THR A 16 5.48 6.00 -4.89
N SER A 17 4.35 6.37 -4.30
CA SER A 17 3.02 5.82 -4.58
C SER A 17 2.64 5.95 -6.06
N ASN A 18 2.88 7.12 -6.66
CA ASN A 18 2.58 7.38 -8.06
C ASN A 18 3.41 6.53 -9.04
N ARG A 19 4.57 6.02 -8.61
CA ARG A 19 5.46 5.20 -9.45
C ARG A 19 5.26 3.71 -9.22
N VAL A 20 4.95 3.27 -8.00
CA VAL A 20 4.91 1.85 -7.64
C VAL A 20 3.50 1.29 -7.84
N PRO A 21 3.30 0.28 -8.72
CA PRO A 21 1.99 -0.33 -8.90
C PRO A 21 1.55 -1.12 -7.68
N PHE A 22 0.24 -1.20 -7.44
CA PHE A 22 -0.33 -2.09 -6.43
C PHE A 22 -0.39 -3.53 -6.97
N LEU A 23 0.40 -4.43 -6.37
CA LEU A 23 0.63 -5.78 -6.90
C LEU A 23 -0.07 -6.91 -6.12
N ALA A 24 -0.57 -6.64 -4.90
CA ALA A 24 -0.96 -7.70 -3.97
C ALA A 24 -2.48 -7.70 -3.70
N ASP A 25 -3.18 -8.75 -4.14
CA ASP A 25 -4.61 -8.96 -3.85
C ASP A 25 -4.83 -9.54 -2.43
N LEU A 26 -4.38 -8.78 -1.42
CA LEU A 26 -4.45 -9.17 -0.01
C LEU A 26 -5.60 -8.46 0.73
N ALA A 27 -6.26 -9.18 1.63
CA ALA A 27 -7.22 -8.62 2.58
C ALA A 27 -6.56 -7.47 3.40
N PRO A 28 -7.30 -6.38 3.70
CA PRO A 28 -8.76 -6.24 3.70
C PRO A 28 -9.40 -5.83 2.37
N SER A 29 -8.62 -5.34 1.40
CA SER A 29 -9.13 -4.91 0.08
C SER A 29 -9.22 -6.04 -0.94
N GLY A 30 -8.44 -7.09 -0.74
CA GLY A 30 -8.29 -8.22 -1.65
C GLY A 30 -8.80 -9.55 -1.09
N LYS A 31 -8.59 -10.62 -1.84
CA LYS A 31 -9.15 -11.97 -1.56
C LYS A 31 -8.23 -12.88 -0.74
N HIS A 32 -6.92 -12.63 -0.74
CA HIS A 32 -5.92 -13.53 -0.18
C HIS A 32 -5.41 -13.04 1.18
N TYR A 33 -4.80 -13.94 1.96
CA TYR A 33 -4.19 -13.62 3.24
C TYR A 33 -2.66 -13.78 3.19
N MET A 34 -1.98 -13.31 4.24
CA MET A 34 -0.52 -13.43 4.34
C MET A 34 -0.03 -14.89 4.27
N GLU A 35 -0.85 -15.84 4.72
CA GLU A 35 -0.58 -17.28 4.59
C GLU A 35 -0.52 -17.72 3.11
N ASP A 36 -1.40 -17.18 2.26
CA ASP A 36 -1.41 -17.48 0.83
C ASP A 36 -0.16 -16.92 0.16
N LEU A 37 0.23 -15.69 0.53
CA LEU A 37 1.50 -15.11 0.06
C LEU A 37 2.69 -15.98 0.50
N TYR A 38 2.70 -16.46 1.74
CA TYR A 38 3.76 -17.35 2.23
C TYR A 38 3.85 -18.64 1.40
N LYS A 39 2.71 -19.27 1.08
CA LYS A 39 2.65 -20.50 0.27
C LYS A 39 3.24 -20.34 -1.13
N VAL A 40 3.21 -19.13 -1.70
CA VAL A 40 3.74 -18.85 -3.05
C VAL A 40 5.17 -18.29 -3.05
N GLY A 41 5.82 -18.14 -1.89
CA GLY A 41 7.20 -17.65 -1.79
C GLY A 41 7.40 -16.43 -0.89
N GLY A 42 6.34 -15.98 -0.21
CA GLY A 42 6.42 -14.98 0.84
C GLY A 42 6.91 -13.60 0.39
N THR A 43 7.19 -12.75 1.38
CA THR A 43 7.73 -11.40 1.17
C THR A 43 9.02 -11.38 0.35
N PRO A 44 9.99 -12.31 0.52
CA PRO A 44 11.23 -12.23 -0.23
C PRO A 44 11.08 -12.48 -1.73
N ALA A 45 10.09 -13.28 -2.17
CA ALA A 45 9.78 -13.42 -3.60
C ALA A 45 9.26 -12.10 -4.20
N VAL A 46 8.44 -11.36 -3.45
CA VAL A 46 7.96 -10.03 -3.86
C VAL A 46 9.12 -9.03 -3.91
N LEU A 47 9.99 -9.03 -2.90
CA LEU A 47 11.18 -8.15 -2.88
C LEU A 47 12.13 -8.46 -4.03
N LYS A 48 12.34 -9.73 -4.38
CA LYS A 48 13.12 -10.14 -5.56
C LYS A 48 12.56 -9.54 -6.85
N MET A 49 11.24 -9.60 -7.03
CA MET A 49 10.55 -9.01 -8.19
C MET A 49 10.74 -7.48 -8.23
N LEU A 50 10.56 -6.80 -7.10
CA LEU A 50 10.67 -5.33 -7.03
C LEU A 50 12.11 -4.84 -7.23
N VAL A 51 13.11 -5.59 -6.76
CA VAL A 51 14.53 -5.30 -7.03
C VAL A 51 14.85 -5.52 -8.51
N ALA A 52 14.40 -6.63 -9.10
CA ALA A 52 14.62 -6.91 -10.53
C ALA A 52 13.95 -5.87 -11.44
N ALA A 53 12.77 -5.36 -11.04
CA ALA A 53 12.05 -4.31 -11.75
C ALA A 53 12.53 -2.89 -11.40
N GLN A 54 13.60 -2.74 -10.62
CA GLN A 54 14.20 -1.45 -10.23
C GLN A 54 13.23 -0.51 -9.48
N TYR A 55 12.22 -1.06 -8.81
CA TYR A 55 11.38 -0.31 -7.89
C TYR A 55 12.04 -0.13 -6.53
N ILE A 56 12.88 -1.07 -6.13
CA ILE A 56 13.68 -1.05 -4.90
C ILE A 56 15.17 -1.12 -5.26
N ASP A 57 15.98 -0.30 -4.61
CA ASP A 57 17.45 -0.41 -4.67
C ASP A 57 17.91 -1.69 -3.95
N GLY A 58 18.41 -2.65 -4.72
CA GLY A 58 18.90 -3.92 -4.20
C GLY A 58 20.27 -3.83 -3.52
N SER A 59 21.00 -2.73 -3.68
CA SER A 59 22.34 -2.54 -3.11
C SER A 59 22.33 -2.21 -1.62
N ILE A 60 21.14 -1.94 -1.05
CA ILE A 60 21.00 -1.57 0.35
C ILE A 60 21.47 -2.69 1.28
N MET A 61 22.21 -2.32 2.31
CA MET A 61 22.67 -3.25 3.34
C MET A 61 21.53 -3.67 4.26
N THR A 62 21.58 -4.91 4.73
CA THR A 62 20.61 -5.47 5.66
C THR A 62 21.29 -6.01 6.92
N VAL A 63 20.49 -6.37 7.93
CA VAL A 63 20.98 -6.94 9.20
C VAL A 63 21.71 -8.28 9.04
N THR A 64 21.59 -8.96 7.90
CA THR A 64 22.31 -10.22 7.62
C THR A 64 23.78 -9.98 7.24
N GLY A 65 24.21 -8.72 7.10
CA GLY A 65 25.53 -8.37 6.59
C GLY A 65 25.66 -8.53 5.07
N ARG A 66 24.55 -8.80 4.38
CA ARG A 66 24.45 -8.88 2.92
C ARG A 66 23.53 -7.78 2.39
N THR A 67 23.67 -7.47 1.11
CA THR A 67 22.76 -6.58 0.38
C THR A 67 21.37 -7.22 0.26
N LEU A 68 20.34 -6.40 0.03
CA LEU A 68 18.98 -6.90 -0.21
C LEU A 68 18.94 -7.82 -1.42
N ALA A 69 19.63 -7.48 -2.51
CA ALA A 69 19.71 -8.29 -3.72
C ALA A 69 20.31 -9.69 -3.44
N GLU A 70 21.37 -9.77 -2.64
CA GLU A 70 21.98 -11.05 -2.25
C GLU A 70 21.04 -11.89 -1.38
N ASN A 71 20.30 -11.27 -0.45
CA ASN A 71 19.36 -12.00 0.41
C ASN A 71 18.20 -12.63 -0.36
N VAL A 72 17.75 -11.98 -1.43
CA VAL A 72 16.61 -12.45 -2.24
C VAL A 72 17.04 -13.27 -3.45
N ALA A 73 18.34 -13.37 -3.75
CA ALA A 73 18.86 -14.04 -4.95
C ALA A 73 18.38 -15.50 -5.06
N ASP A 74 18.41 -16.24 -3.96
CA ASP A 74 18.05 -17.68 -3.94
C ASP A 74 16.56 -17.93 -3.74
N TRP A 75 15.75 -16.89 -3.50
CA TRP A 75 14.33 -17.07 -3.28
C TRP A 75 13.60 -17.46 -4.59
N PRO A 76 12.78 -18.52 -4.56
CA PRO A 76 12.10 -18.98 -5.74
C PRO A 76 10.97 -18.01 -6.10
N LEU A 77 10.92 -17.56 -7.35
CA LEU A 77 9.73 -16.94 -7.92
C LEU A 77 8.76 -18.08 -8.26
N ARG A 78 7.92 -18.46 -7.30
CA ARG A 78 6.82 -19.41 -7.50
C ARG A 78 5.51 -18.62 -7.55
N GLY A 79 4.54 -19.15 -8.29
CA GLY A 79 3.20 -18.56 -8.37
C GLY A 79 3.00 -17.61 -9.53
N ASN A 80 1.76 -17.58 -10.01
CA ASN A 80 1.31 -16.88 -11.20
C ASN A 80 0.85 -15.43 -10.89
N LEU A 81 1.33 -14.79 -9.81
CA LEU A 81 0.58 -13.77 -9.05
C LEU A 81 -0.13 -12.64 -9.84
N ALA A 82 0.23 -12.37 -11.12
CA ALA A 82 -0.74 -11.99 -12.16
C ALA A 82 -0.17 -12.17 -13.59
N PRO A 83 -0.54 -13.19 -14.40
CA PRO A 83 0.07 -13.42 -15.72
C PRO A 83 -0.54 -12.53 -16.81
N GLY A 84 -1.68 -11.89 -16.54
CA GLY A 84 -2.38 -10.96 -17.43
C GLY A 84 -2.55 -9.55 -16.85
N GLY A 85 -1.79 -9.21 -15.80
CA GLY A 85 -1.98 -8.00 -15.01
C GLY A 85 -3.14 -8.12 -14.01
N ALA A 86 -2.97 -7.52 -12.84
CA ALA A 86 -4.03 -7.33 -11.85
C ALA A 86 -4.01 -5.88 -11.34
N VAL A 87 -5.20 -5.30 -11.21
CA VAL A 87 -5.56 -3.96 -10.73
C VAL A 87 -6.69 -4.21 -9.70
N ALA A 88 -6.69 -3.72 -8.46
CA ALA A 88 -7.08 -2.39 -7.97
C ALA A 88 -6.98 -2.42 -6.40
N LYS A 89 -6.96 -1.33 -5.64
CA LYS A 89 -8.13 -0.45 -5.42
C LYS A 89 -7.73 0.97 -5.02
N ILE A 90 -8.03 1.92 -5.91
CA ILE A 90 -8.75 3.14 -5.55
C ILE A 90 -10.23 2.81 -5.67
N THR A 91 -11.04 3.05 -4.64
CA THR A 91 -12.42 3.49 -4.83
C THR A 91 -12.49 4.90 -4.25
N GLY A 92 -12.62 5.98 -5.00
CA GLY A 92 -13.43 6.07 -6.19
C GLY A 92 -14.93 5.85 -5.91
N LYS A 93 -15.36 5.86 -4.63
CA LYS A 93 -16.78 5.92 -4.28
C LYS A 93 -17.29 7.35 -4.02
N GLU A 94 -16.44 8.38 -4.14
CA GLU A 94 -16.75 9.75 -3.68
C GLU A 94 -16.43 10.86 -4.71
N GLY A 95 -16.07 10.49 -5.94
CA GLY A 95 -15.73 11.49 -6.96
C GLY A 95 -14.39 12.20 -6.68
N LEU A 96 -14.08 13.18 -7.52
CA LEU A 96 -12.85 13.98 -7.49
C LEU A 96 -13.05 15.32 -6.74
N SER A 97 -14.14 15.46 -5.99
CA SER A 97 -14.49 16.67 -5.25
C SER A 97 -14.76 16.36 -3.78
N PHE A 98 -14.10 17.09 -2.88
CA PHE A 98 -14.19 16.94 -1.43
C PHE A 98 -15.06 18.06 -0.85
N THR A 99 -16.13 17.71 -0.12
CA THR A 99 -17.14 18.72 0.29
C THR A 99 -17.23 18.92 1.81
N ARG A 100 -16.73 17.99 2.66
CA ARG A 100 -16.85 18.09 4.12
C ARG A 100 -15.61 17.60 4.88
N VAL A 101 -15.06 18.48 5.72
CA VAL A 101 -13.87 18.25 6.56
C VAL A 101 -14.27 18.43 8.02
N PHE A 102 -13.83 17.51 8.89
CA PHE A 102 -14.03 17.58 10.33
C PHE A 102 -12.69 17.66 11.04
N ASN A 103 -12.62 18.38 12.16
CA ASN A 103 -11.37 18.54 12.90
C ASN A 103 -11.19 17.45 13.98
N LYS A 104 -12.23 16.66 14.26
CA LYS A 104 -12.22 15.62 15.29
C LYS A 104 -13.15 14.47 14.92
N GLU A 105 -12.75 13.26 15.31
CA GLU A 105 -13.50 12.02 15.07
C GLU A 105 -14.94 12.06 15.64
N HIS A 106 -15.13 12.65 16.82
CA HIS A 106 -16.46 12.78 17.43
C HIS A 106 -17.44 13.63 16.59
N GLU A 107 -16.95 14.58 15.82
CA GLU A 107 -17.79 15.41 14.94
C GLU A 107 -18.31 14.60 13.76
N LEU A 108 -17.47 13.70 13.22
CA LEU A 108 -17.88 12.71 12.22
C LEU A 108 -18.95 11.77 12.79
N ASP A 109 -18.72 11.20 13.96
CA ASP A 109 -19.65 10.25 14.58
C ASP A 109 -21.03 10.87 14.82
N THR A 110 -21.06 12.13 15.23
CA THR A 110 -22.30 12.90 15.40
C THR A 110 -23.00 13.13 14.07
N ALA A 111 -22.25 13.43 13.00
CA ALA A 111 -22.79 13.64 11.66
C ALA A 111 -23.35 12.35 11.04
N LEU A 112 -22.68 11.21 11.23
CA LEU A 112 -23.16 9.88 10.83
C LEU A 112 -24.42 9.49 11.59
N SER A 113 -24.40 9.65 12.92
CA SER A 113 -25.49 9.24 13.81
C SER A 113 -26.76 10.08 13.61
N SER A 114 -26.62 11.35 13.22
CA SER A 114 -27.73 12.25 12.89
C SER A 114 -28.29 12.04 11.48
N GLY A 115 -27.69 11.17 10.66
CA GLY A 115 -28.09 10.96 9.27
C GLY A 115 -27.80 12.14 8.35
N SER A 116 -26.98 13.09 8.79
CA SER A 116 -26.62 14.30 8.03
C SER A 116 -25.60 14.02 6.92
N ILE A 117 -25.02 12.81 6.88
CA ILE A 117 -24.19 12.28 5.81
C ILE A 117 -24.99 11.18 5.09
N LYS A 118 -25.55 11.50 3.92
CA LYS A 118 -26.29 10.51 3.12
C LYS A 118 -25.32 9.76 2.20
N ARG A 119 -25.56 8.45 2.05
CA ARG A 119 -24.73 7.56 1.21
C ARG A 119 -24.74 7.91 -0.28
N GLU A 120 -25.77 8.65 -0.71
CA GLU A 120 -26.04 9.05 -2.09
C GLU A 120 -25.31 10.33 -2.52
N ASP A 121 -24.73 11.08 -1.57
CA ASP A 121 -24.05 12.35 -1.84
C ASP A 121 -22.58 12.19 -2.27
N GLY A 122 -22.03 10.96 -2.30
CA GLY A 122 -20.62 10.73 -2.60
C GLY A 122 -19.66 11.40 -1.61
N ASN A 123 -20.07 11.58 -0.35
CA ASN A 123 -19.28 12.28 0.67
C ASN A 123 -18.08 11.44 1.16
N LEU A 124 -16.84 11.86 0.83
CA LEU A 124 -15.64 11.45 1.59
C LEU A 124 -15.50 12.32 2.82
N VAL A 125 -15.23 11.70 3.96
CA VAL A 125 -15.00 12.37 5.23
C VAL A 125 -13.53 12.28 5.62
N VAL A 126 -12.90 13.44 5.80
CA VAL A 126 -11.55 13.56 6.36
C VAL A 126 -11.65 14.00 7.81
N ILE A 127 -11.05 13.23 8.72
CA ILE A 127 -10.74 13.63 10.09
C ILE A 127 -9.25 13.99 10.12
N VAL A 128 -8.93 15.22 10.49
CA VAL A 128 -7.55 15.71 10.68
C VAL A 128 -7.16 15.62 12.15
#